data_AF-A0A453RTH1-F1
#
_entry.id   AF-A0A453RTH1-F1
#
_cell.length_a   1.000
_cell.length_b   1.000
_cell.length_c   1.000
_cell.angle_alpha   90.00
_cell.angle_beta   90.00
_cell.angle_gamma   90.00
#
_symmetry.space_group_name_H-M   'P 1'
#
loop_
_entity.id
_entity.type
_entity.pdbx_description
1 polymer ?
#
loop_
_entity_poly.entity_id
_entity_poly.type
_entity_poly.pdbx_seq_one_letter_code
_entity_poly.pdbx_strand_id
1 'polypeptide(L)'
;MPSGSTQFRYTQTPSKVLHLRNMPWESTEEELVELCKPFGRVVNTMCNVGANRNQAFVEFADQNQAISMVSYYASSSEPAQVRGKTVYIQYSNRQEITNNKGTGDSSGNVLLVTFEGVQPNDVSIDVIHLVFSAFGFVHKIATFEKAAGFQVT
;
A
#
# COMPACT_ATOMS: atom_id res chain seq x y z
N MET A 1 -37.70 -3.19 -2.04
CA MET A 1 -36.95 -3.65 -0.86
C MET A 1 -35.53 -3.96 -1.32
N PRO A 2 -34.46 -3.40 -0.74
CA PRO A 2 -33.15 -3.42 -1.36
C PRO A 2 -32.52 -4.81 -1.23
N SER A 3 -32.38 -5.49 -2.37
CA SER A 3 -31.57 -6.69 -2.52
C SER A 3 -30.09 -6.30 -2.43
N GLY A 4 -29.58 -6.22 -1.20
CA GLY A 4 -28.14 -6.19 -0.92
C GLY A 4 -27.54 -7.54 -1.29
N SER A 5 -27.33 -7.75 -2.59
CA SER A 5 -26.52 -8.86 -3.07
C SER A 5 -25.12 -8.65 -2.54
N THR A 6 -24.79 -9.33 -1.44
CA THR A 6 -23.40 -9.48 -1.01
C THR A 6 -22.72 -10.31 -2.08
N GLN A 7 -22.24 -9.63 -3.13
CA GLN A 7 -21.44 -10.17 -4.22
C GLN A 7 -20.08 -10.58 -3.63
N PHE A 8 -20.08 -11.62 -2.79
CA PHE A 8 -18.90 -12.44 -2.59
C PHE A 8 -18.64 -13.09 -3.95
N ARG A 9 -17.74 -12.48 -4.71
CA ARG A 9 -17.33 -13.01 -5.99
C ARG A 9 -16.47 -14.25 -5.67
N TYR A 10 -17.12 -15.40 -5.52
CA TYR A 10 -16.50 -16.72 -5.32
C TYR A 10 -15.51 -17.11 -6.43
N THR A 11 -15.32 -16.26 -7.45
CA THR A 11 -14.45 -16.50 -8.61
C THR A 11 -13.07 -15.88 -8.47
N GLN A 12 -12.71 -15.31 -7.32
CA GLN A 12 -11.42 -14.66 -7.15
C GLN A 12 -10.41 -15.66 -6.56
N THR A 13 -9.25 -15.78 -7.21
CA THR A 13 -8.19 -16.69 -6.78
C THR A 13 -7.83 -16.39 -5.33
N PRO A 14 -7.82 -17.40 -4.44
CA PRO A 14 -7.49 -17.18 -3.05
C PRO A 14 -6.09 -16.58 -2.92
N SER A 15 -5.97 -15.56 -2.09
CA SER A 15 -4.74 -14.82 -1.84
C SER A 15 -4.54 -14.68 -0.33
N LYS A 16 -3.27 -14.64 0.10
CA LYS A 16 -2.91 -14.32 1.49
C LYS A 16 -3.24 -12.87 1.87
N VAL A 17 -3.49 -12.00 0.88
CA VAL A 17 -3.92 -10.62 1.08
C VAL A 17 -5.42 -10.46 0.84
N LEU A 18 -6.10 -9.89 1.83
CA LEU A 18 -7.50 -9.51 1.76
C LEU A 18 -7.65 -8.00 1.59
N HIS A 19 -8.66 -7.61 0.82
CA HIS A 19 -9.11 -6.25 0.60
C HIS A 19 -10.39 -6.01 1.39
N LEU A 20 -10.33 -5.05 2.31
CA LEU A 20 -11.44 -4.62 3.14
C LEU A 20 -11.99 -3.29 2.60
N ARG A 21 -13.26 -3.27 2.21
CA ARG A 21 -14.00 -2.07 1.73
C ARG A 21 -14.97 -1.57 2.78
N ASN A 22 -15.29 -0.27 2.69
CA ASN A 22 -16.20 0.43 3.60
C ASN A 22 -15.65 0.55 5.04
N MET A 23 -14.32 0.62 5.16
CA MET A 23 -13.65 0.88 6.43
C MET A 23 -13.96 2.30 6.94
N PRO A 24 -14.20 2.50 8.25
CA PRO A 24 -14.25 3.82 8.84
C PRO A 24 -12.93 4.59 8.67
N TRP A 25 -12.99 5.92 8.51
CA TRP A 25 -11.80 6.78 8.36
C TRP A 25 -10.90 6.81 9.60
N GLU A 26 -11.47 6.51 10.78
CA GLU A 26 -10.80 6.40 12.09
C GLU A 26 -10.39 4.95 12.41
N SER A 27 -10.38 4.04 11.42
CA SER A 27 -9.93 2.67 11.67
C SER A 27 -8.43 2.66 11.89
N THR A 28 -8.01 2.13 13.04
CA THR A 28 -6.59 1.90 13.33
C THR A 28 -6.18 0.52 12.85
N GLU A 29 -4.86 0.31 12.80
CA GLU A 29 -4.29 -1.00 12.52
C GLU A 29 -4.67 -2.04 13.59
N GLU A 30 -4.74 -1.60 14.85
CA GLU A 30 -5.11 -2.44 16.00
C GLU A 30 -6.48 -3.10 15.80
N GLU A 31 -7.50 -2.34 15.40
CA GLU A 31 -8.84 -2.87 15.09
C GLU A 31 -8.82 -3.87 13.93
N LEU A 32 -7.97 -3.63 12.93
CA LEU A 32 -7.78 -4.52 11.79
C LEU A 32 -7.18 -5.86 12.24
N VAL A 33 -6.17 -5.79 13.11
CA VAL A 33 -5.51 -6.95 13.69
C VAL A 33 -6.48 -7.71 14.61
N GLU A 34 -7.27 -7.02 15.43
CA GLU A 34 -8.27 -7.65 16.30
C GLU A 34 -9.35 -8.40 15.49
N LEU A 35 -9.83 -7.80 14.40
CA LEU A 35 -10.77 -8.45 13.48
C LEU A 35 -10.19 -9.73 12.87
N CYS A 36 -8.88 -9.73 12.60
CA CYS A 36 -8.19 -10.82 11.91
C CYS A 36 -7.63 -11.89 12.86
N LYS A 37 -7.40 -11.53 14.13
CA LYS A 37 -6.87 -12.38 15.21
C LYS A 37 -7.56 -13.75 15.35
N PRO A 38 -8.90 -13.90 15.25
CA PRO A 38 -9.53 -15.21 15.34
C PRO A 38 -9.26 -16.12 14.13
N PHE A 39 -8.85 -15.55 12.99
CA PHE A 39 -8.60 -16.31 11.76
C PHE A 39 -7.13 -16.65 11.57
N GLY A 40 -6.22 -15.83 12.10
CA GLY A 40 -4.80 -16.07 11.97
C GLY A 40 -3.89 -14.92 12.37
N ARG A 41 -2.59 -15.15 12.19
CA ARG A 41 -1.55 -14.14 12.39
C ARG A 41 -1.46 -13.24 11.16
N VAL A 42 -1.70 -11.95 11.40
CA VAL A 42 -1.48 -10.90 10.42
C VAL A 42 0.01 -10.56 10.37
N VAL A 43 0.59 -10.59 9.16
CA VAL A 43 2.00 -10.22 8.93
C VAL A 43 2.14 -8.79 8.43
N ASN A 44 1.10 -8.26 7.78
CA ASN A 44 1.12 -6.90 7.27
C ASN A 44 -0.28 -6.32 7.16
N THR A 45 -0.38 -4.99 7.27
CA THR A 45 -1.64 -4.26 7.28
C THR A 45 -1.45 -2.90 6.64
N MET A 46 -2.45 -2.46 5.87
CA MET A 46 -2.45 -1.14 5.26
C MET A 46 -3.83 -0.52 5.40
N CYS A 47 -4.01 0.37 6.36
CA CYS A 47 -5.25 1.12 6.59
C CYS A 47 -5.31 2.39 5.72
N ASN A 48 -6.52 2.96 5.59
CA ASN A 48 -6.77 4.26 4.98
C ASN A 48 -6.31 4.38 3.52
N VAL A 49 -6.50 3.31 2.74
CA VAL A 49 -6.07 3.25 1.34
C VAL A 49 -7.15 3.77 0.40
N GLY A 50 -6.74 4.18 -0.81
CA GLY A 50 -7.62 4.77 -1.81
C GLY A 50 -7.98 6.23 -1.54
N ALA A 51 -8.62 6.88 -2.52
CA ALA A 51 -8.93 8.31 -2.47
C ALA A 51 -9.79 8.73 -1.26
N ASN A 52 -10.69 7.85 -0.82
CA ASN A 52 -11.62 8.11 0.27
C ASN A 52 -11.14 7.59 1.63
N ARG A 53 -9.92 7.04 1.72
CA ARG A 53 -9.35 6.43 2.94
C ARG A 53 -10.30 5.43 3.64
N ASN A 54 -11.16 4.77 2.85
CA ASN A 54 -12.24 3.91 3.33
C ASN A 54 -12.00 2.43 2.96
N GLN A 55 -10.75 2.09 2.70
CA GLN A 55 -10.31 0.76 2.35
C GLN A 55 -9.14 0.38 3.24
N ALA A 56 -8.93 -0.92 3.40
CA ALA A 56 -7.73 -1.46 4.02
C ALA A 56 -7.30 -2.75 3.33
N PHE A 57 -6.03 -3.11 3.50
CA PHE A 57 -5.51 -4.42 3.13
C PHE A 57 -4.96 -5.13 4.37
N VAL A 58 -5.17 -6.44 4.43
CA VAL A 58 -4.63 -7.33 5.47
C VAL A 58 -3.89 -8.46 4.79
N GLU A 59 -2.66 -8.71 5.19
CA GLU A 59 -1.88 -9.87 4.78
C GLU A 59 -1.76 -10.84 5.95
N PHE A 60 -2.21 -12.07 5.72
CA PHE A 60 -2.01 -13.16 6.65
C PHE A 60 -0.68 -13.87 6.40
N ALA A 61 -0.13 -14.49 7.44
CA ALA A 61 1.09 -15.30 7.34
C ALA A 61 0.93 -16.49 6.37
N ASP A 62 -0.30 -16.94 6.15
CA ASP A 62 -0.64 -18.12 5.37
C ASP A 62 -1.95 -17.88 4.64
N GLN A 63 -2.04 -18.37 3.41
CA GLN A 63 -3.22 -18.22 2.56
C GLN A 63 -4.46 -18.89 3.16
N ASN A 64 -4.30 -19.99 3.89
CA ASN A 64 -5.43 -20.70 4.50
C ASN A 64 -6.13 -19.84 5.56
N GLN A 65 -5.40 -18.99 6.29
CA GLN A 65 -5.98 -18.09 7.28
C GLN A 65 -6.88 -17.03 6.61
N ALA A 66 -6.43 -16.51 5.46
CA ALA A 66 -7.22 -15.60 4.65
C ALA A 66 -8.49 -16.28 4.09
N ILE A 67 -8.37 -17.53 3.65
CA ILE A 67 -9.50 -18.34 3.20
C ILE A 67 -10.50 -18.54 4.33
N SER A 68 -10.04 -18.93 5.53
CA SER A 68 -10.91 -19.11 6.70
C SER A 68 -11.71 -17.85 7.03
N MET A 69 -11.08 -16.67 6.98
CA MET A 69 -11.78 -15.40 7.21
C MET A 69 -12.86 -15.14 6.15
N VAL A 70 -12.52 -15.26 4.87
CA VAL A 70 -13.48 -15.03 3.77
C VAL A 70 -14.63 -16.03 3.84
N SER A 71 -14.34 -17.32 4.01
CA SER A 71 -15.35 -18.38 4.11
C SER A 71 -16.25 -18.18 5.32
N TYR A 72 -15.70 -17.79 6.47
CA TYR A 72 -16.48 -17.51 7.67
C TYR A 72 -17.49 -16.39 7.41
N TYR A 73 -17.04 -15.22 6.96
CA TYR A 73 -17.94 -14.09 6.68
C TYR A 73 -18.85 -14.29 5.46
N ALA A 74 -18.51 -15.21 4.55
CA ALA A 74 -19.39 -15.60 3.45
C ALA A 74 -20.53 -16.51 3.91
N SER A 75 -20.29 -17.36 4.91
CA SER A 75 -21.30 -18.27 5.49
C SER A 75 -22.07 -17.67 6.67
N SER A 76 -21.50 -16.68 7.34
CA SER A 76 -22.09 -16.04 8.52
C SER A 76 -23.18 -15.06 8.10
N SER A 77 -24.28 -15.05 8.85
CA SER A 77 -25.33 -14.04 8.71
C SER A 77 -24.91 -12.68 9.26
N GLU A 78 -23.85 -12.63 10.08
CA GLU A 78 -23.31 -11.39 10.64
C GLU A 78 -22.09 -10.94 9.82
N PRO A 79 -22.19 -9.81 9.09
CA PRO A 79 -21.05 -9.30 8.33
C PRO A 79 -19.96 -8.79 9.27
N ALA A 80 -18.72 -8.75 8.79
CA ALA A 80 -17.63 -8.10 9.51
C ALA A 80 -18.02 -6.65 9.80
N GLN A 81 -17.87 -6.22 11.05
CA GLN A 81 -18.18 -4.86 11.46
C GLN A 81 -17.01 -4.27 12.24
N VAL A 82 -16.62 -3.05 11.88
CA VAL A 82 -15.61 -2.27 12.60
C VAL A 82 -16.30 -0.99 13.04
N ARG A 83 -16.37 -0.77 14.37
CA ARG A 83 -17.04 0.40 14.97
C ARG A 83 -18.47 0.62 14.49
N GLY A 84 -19.24 -0.46 14.29
CA GLY A 84 -20.63 -0.43 13.82
C GLY A 84 -20.80 -0.15 12.32
N LYS A 85 -19.71 -0.09 11.54
CA LYS A 85 -19.76 -0.06 10.06
C LYS A 85 -19.49 -1.44 9.49
N THR A 86 -20.38 -1.88 8.60
CA THR A 86 -20.20 -3.11 7.82
C THR A 86 -18.99 -3.01 6.91
N VAL A 87 -18.05 -3.92 7.06
CA VAL A 87 -16.85 -4.05 6.25
C VAL A 87 -17.04 -5.20 5.26
N TYR A 88 -16.70 -4.95 4.00
CA TYR A 88 -16.75 -5.95 2.95
C TYR A 88 -15.36 -6.54 2.73
N ILE A 89 -15.24 -7.86 2.83
CA ILE A 89 -13.96 -8.56 2.70
C ILE A 89 -13.94 -9.30 1.37
N GLN A 90 -12.87 -9.11 0.60
CA GLN A 90 -12.61 -9.82 -0.66
C GLN A 90 -11.14 -10.21 -0.76
N TYR A 91 -10.80 -11.12 -1.66
CA TYR A 91 -9.40 -11.36 -1.99
C TYR A 91 -8.83 -10.14 -2.71
N SER A 92 -7.58 -9.79 -2.38
CA SER A 92 -6.85 -8.79 -3.13
C SER A 92 -6.25 -9.42 -4.38
N ASN A 93 -6.16 -8.64 -5.46
CA ASN A 93 -5.33 -9.01 -6.61
C ASN A 93 -3.84 -8.91 -6.30
N ARG A 94 -3.47 -8.33 -5.16
CA ARG A 94 -2.09 -8.32 -4.67
C ARG A 94 -1.82 -9.64 -3.95
N GLN A 95 -0.65 -10.21 -4.21
CA GLN A 95 -0.17 -11.34 -3.42
C GLN A 95 0.50 -10.87 -2.13
N GLU A 96 0.98 -9.62 -2.07
CA GLU A 96 1.67 -9.03 -0.90
C GLU A 96 1.30 -7.56 -0.68
N ILE A 97 1.30 -7.14 0.58
CA ILE A 97 1.18 -5.73 0.98
C ILE A 97 2.58 -5.13 1.00
N THR A 98 2.85 -4.23 0.06
CA THR A 98 4.02 -3.35 0.14
C THR A 98 3.67 -2.20 1.07
N ASN A 99 3.98 -2.33 2.37
CA ASN A 99 3.72 -1.29 3.35
C ASN A 99 4.75 -0.17 3.16
N ASN A 100 4.43 0.82 2.32
CA ASN A 100 5.26 2.00 2.12
C ASN A 100 5.11 2.97 3.31
N LYS A 101 5.17 2.46 4.53
CA LYS A 101 5.02 3.24 5.77
C LYS A 101 6.40 3.45 6.38
N GLY A 102 7.15 4.34 5.75
CA GLY A 102 8.46 4.83 6.18
C GLY A 102 8.78 6.15 5.49
N THR A 103 8.39 7.26 6.13
CA THR A 103 9.06 8.58 6.09
C THR A 103 9.45 9.19 4.74
N GLY A 104 8.53 9.70 3.91
CA GLY A 104 8.86 10.71 2.87
C GLY A 104 9.93 10.36 1.82
N ASP A 105 10.53 9.17 1.91
CA ASP A 105 11.54 8.62 1.04
C ASP A 105 10.81 7.48 0.37
N SER A 106 10.05 7.86 -0.65
CA SER A 106 9.64 6.87 -1.62
C SER A 106 10.92 6.21 -2.08
N SER A 107 11.06 4.90 -1.94
CA SER A 107 11.91 4.11 -2.82
C SER A 107 11.32 4.20 -4.24
N GLY A 108 11.32 5.41 -4.80
CA GLY A 108 11.27 5.67 -6.20
C GLY A 108 12.65 5.40 -6.73
N ASN A 109 12.74 5.02 -8.00
CA ASN A 109 14.01 4.87 -8.70
C ASN A 109 14.68 6.24 -8.98
N VAL A 110 14.49 7.21 -8.08
CA VAL A 110 14.91 8.60 -8.21
C VAL A 110 16.00 8.84 -7.18
N LEU A 111 17.23 8.93 -7.66
CA LEU A 111 18.38 9.34 -6.85
C LEU A 111 18.49 10.86 -6.92
N LEU A 112 18.34 11.53 -5.77
CA LEU A 112 18.64 12.96 -5.66
C LEU A 112 20.13 13.14 -5.37
N VAL A 113 20.82 13.88 -6.25
CA VAL A 113 22.27 14.14 -6.15
C VAL A 113 22.49 15.64 -6.11
N THR A 114 23.23 16.12 -5.11
CA THR A 114 23.61 17.54 -4.99
C THR A 114 25.10 17.67 -5.32
N PHE A 115 25.43 18.54 -6.27
CA PHE A 115 26.81 18.88 -6.61
C PHE A 115 27.15 20.21 -5.93
N GLU A 116 28.14 20.21 -5.04
CA GLU A 116 28.62 21.42 -4.36
C GLU A 116 29.87 21.97 -5.08
N GLY A 117 29.98 23.31 -5.18
CA GLY A 117 31.15 23.97 -5.77
C GLY A 117 31.25 23.91 -7.30
N VAL A 118 30.20 23.45 -7.99
CA VAL A 118 30.12 23.34 -9.45
C VAL A 118 29.30 24.50 -10.00
N GLN A 119 29.79 25.21 -11.01
CA GLN A 119 29.01 26.26 -11.68
C GLN A 119 27.91 25.65 -12.56
N PRO A 120 26.74 26.30 -12.70
CA PRO A 120 25.75 25.90 -13.69
C PRO A 120 26.42 25.90 -15.08
N ASN A 121 26.49 24.73 -15.71
CA ASN A 121 27.16 24.39 -16.99
C ASN A 121 28.53 23.71 -16.91
N ASP A 122 29.16 23.58 -15.75
CA ASP A 122 30.44 22.83 -15.65
C ASP A 122 30.24 21.31 -15.81
N VAL A 123 29.04 20.82 -15.54
CA VAL A 123 28.70 19.39 -15.61
C VAL A 123 27.57 19.17 -16.60
N SER A 124 27.88 18.50 -17.71
CA SER A 124 26.90 18.08 -18.71
C SER A 124 26.12 16.85 -18.25
N ILE A 125 24.87 16.74 -18.72
CA ILE A 125 23.98 15.60 -18.47
C ILE A 125 24.64 14.27 -18.88
N ASP A 126 25.42 14.25 -19.97
CA ASP A 126 26.13 13.05 -20.45
C ASP A 126 27.15 12.52 -19.44
N VAL A 127 27.86 13.42 -18.73
CA VAL A 127 28.82 13.04 -17.68
C VAL A 127 28.09 12.42 -16.48
N ILE A 128 26.97 13.03 -16.09
CA ILE A 128 26.09 12.51 -15.03
C ILE A 128 25.59 11.11 -15.43
N HIS A 129 25.08 10.97 -16.66
CA HIS A 129 24.60 9.69 -17.17
C HIS A 129 25.69 8.61 -17.18
N LEU A 130 26.90 8.95 -17.61
CA LEU A 130 28.02 8.00 -17.66
C LEU A 130 28.39 7.49 -16.27
N VAL A 131 28.50 8.38 -15.28
CA VAL A 131 28.85 8.01 -13.89
C VAL A 131 27.78 7.12 -13.28
N PHE A 132 26.50 7.48 -13.42
CA PHE A 132 25.40 6.72 -12.81
C PHE A 132 25.07 5.44 -13.55
N SER A 133 25.36 5.35 -14.85
CA SER A 133 25.19 4.11 -15.63
C SER A 133 26.09 2.97 -15.14
N ALA A 134 27.21 3.28 -14.47
CA ALA A 134 28.06 2.26 -13.85
C ALA A 134 27.37 1.51 -12.69
N PHE A 135 26.31 2.09 -12.11
CA PHE A 135 25.60 1.55 -10.94
C PHE A 135 24.20 1.01 -11.28
N GLY A 136 23.74 1.17 -12.52
CA GLY A 136 22.44 0.67 -12.96
C GLY A 136 21.88 1.43 -14.16
N PHE A 137 20.67 1.07 -14.57
CA PHE A 137 20.02 1.68 -15.72
C PHE A 137 19.40 3.04 -15.38
N VAL A 138 19.90 4.10 -15.98
CA VAL A 138 19.40 5.47 -15.79
C VAL A 138 18.22 5.74 -16.73
N HIS A 139 17.01 5.88 -16.17
CA HIS A 139 15.80 6.12 -16.99
C HIS A 139 15.66 7.57 -17.44
N LYS A 140 15.97 8.53 -16.56
CA LYS A 140 15.81 9.97 -16.82
C LYS A 140 16.70 10.77 -15.87
N ILE A 141 17.29 11.85 -16.37
CA ILE A 141 18.05 12.82 -15.57
C ILE A 141 17.32 14.16 -15.65
N ALA A 142 17.15 14.82 -14.50
CA ALA A 142 16.64 16.16 -14.41
C ALA A 142 17.60 16.99 -13.53
N THR A 143 18.05 18.12 -14.04
CA THR A 143 18.92 19.06 -13.34
C THR A 143 18.14 20.33 -13.02
N PHE A 144 18.28 20.85 -11.81
CA PHE A 144 17.69 22.12 -11.40
C PHE A 144 18.72 22.95 -10.64
N GLU A 145 18.71 24.25 -10.88
CA GLU A 145 19.57 25.18 -10.15
C GLU A 145 18.92 25.47 -8.79
N LYS A 146 19.68 25.26 -7.70
CA LYS A 146 19.23 25.63 -6.36
C LYS A 146 19.36 27.15 -6.22
N ALA A 147 18.35 27.90 -6.66
CA ALA A 147 18.22 29.31 -6.33
C ALA A 147 18.17 29.43 -4.79
N ALA A 148 19.08 30.24 -4.24
CA ALA A 148 19.28 30.40 -2.80
C ALA A 148 17.96 30.58 -2.03
N GLY A 149 17.63 29.62 -1.17
CA GLY A 149 16.50 29.73 -0.24
C GLY A 149 15.95 28.38 0.20
N PHE A 150 15.98 28.14 1.51
CA PHE A 150 15.52 26.93 2.20
C PHE A 150 14.12 26.45 1.79
N GLN A 151 13.95 25.15 1.52
CA GLN A 151 12.82 24.38 2.05
C GLN A 151 13.10 22.87 2.04
N VAL A 152 12.72 22.24 3.16
CA VAL A 152 12.55 20.80 3.33
C VAL A 152 11.08 20.50 3.02
N THR A 153 10.79 19.67 2.03
CA THR A 153 9.85 18.53 2.13
C THR A 153 10.00 17.61 0.93
#